data_AF-A0A2A4T0J1-F1
#
_entry.id   AF-A0A2A4T0J1-F1
#
_cell.length_a   1.000
_cell.length_b   1.000
_cell.length_c   1.000
_cell.angle_alpha   90.00
_cell.angle_beta   90.00
_cell.angle_gamma   90.00
#
_symmetry.space_group_name_H-M   'P 1'
#
loop_
_entity.id
_entity.type
_entity.pdbx_description
1 polymer ?
#
loop_
_entity_poly.entity_id
_entity_poly.type
_entity_poly.pdbx_seq_one_letter_code
_entity_poly.pdbx_strand_id
1 'polypeptide(L)'
;MEDKLEKKRRTLFGAQPGKKIAVFVDDVNMPAVEQYGAQPPIELLRMFIDKKGIFDRNEWTWKDVEDTTVIAVAAPPGGGRNPITPRFVRHFHVFCLPTPSSGQLSTIFGQILGCFLKNGFQEVIWKMEETIIASIVELYVNIEK
;
A
#
# COMPACT_ATOMS: atom_id res chain seq x y z
N MET A 1 14.76 -7.54 -2.85
CA MET A 1 14.72 -6.97 -1.47
C MET A 1 16.11 -6.62 -1.00
N GLU A 2 17.10 -7.49 -1.23
CA GLU A 2 18.50 -7.26 -0.85
C GLU A 2 19.11 -5.98 -1.45
N ASP A 3 18.82 -5.64 -2.70
CA ASP A 3 19.38 -4.43 -3.35
C ASP A 3 19.01 -3.11 -2.66
N LYS A 4 17.93 -3.10 -1.86
CA LYS A 4 17.47 -1.93 -1.12
C LYS A 4 17.91 -1.93 0.34
N LEU A 5 18.58 -2.99 0.79
CA LEU A 5 19.07 -3.15 2.15
C LEU A 5 20.60 -2.99 2.17
N GLU A 6 21.11 -2.36 3.20
CA GLU A 6 22.55 -2.25 3.41
C GLU A 6 23.07 -3.53 4.09
N LYS A 7 24.17 -4.07 3.55
CA LYS A 7 24.84 -5.22 4.14
C LYS A 7 25.66 -4.77 5.35
N LYS A 8 25.19 -5.07 6.56
CA LYS A 8 25.87 -4.75 7.82
C LYS A 8 26.93 -5.79 8.19
N ARG A 9 26.65 -7.08 7.93
CA ARG A 9 27.57 -8.22 8.13
C ARG A 9 27.35 -9.25 7.03
N ARG A 10 28.10 -10.36 7.06
CA ARG A 10 27.97 -11.44 6.06
C ARG A 10 26.52 -11.89 5.84
N THR A 11 25.77 -12.10 6.93
CA THR A 11 24.40 -12.60 6.94
C THR A 11 23.40 -11.58 7.50
N LEU A 12 23.83 -10.33 7.76
CA LEU A 12 22.98 -9.30 8.37
C LEU A 12 22.79 -8.14 7.41
N PHE A 13 21.55 -7.84 7.11
CA PHE A 13 21.10 -6.75 6.26
C PHE A 13 20.18 -5.82 7.05
N GLY A 14 20.06 -4.56 6.64
CA GLY A 14 19.10 -3.67 7.27
C GLY A 14 19.11 -2.27 6.66
N ALA A 15 18.46 -1.34 7.35
CA ALA A 15 18.52 0.07 6.98
C ALA A 15 19.91 0.68 7.30
N GLN A 16 20.17 1.83 6.66
CA GLN A 16 21.31 2.68 7.02
C GLN A 16 21.27 3.06 8.50
N PRO A 17 22.43 3.26 9.15
CA PRO A 17 22.48 3.68 10.55
C PRO A 17 21.58 4.88 10.85
N GLY A 18 20.70 4.74 11.84
CA GLY A 18 19.76 5.79 12.25
C GLY A 18 18.49 5.89 11.38
N LYS A 19 18.31 5.05 10.36
CA LYS A 19 17.11 5.00 9.52
C LYS A 19 16.32 3.70 9.74
N LYS A 20 15.07 3.70 9.30
CA LYS A 20 14.23 2.51 9.19
C LYS A 20 13.67 2.41 7.77
N ILE A 21 13.48 1.19 7.28
CA ILE A 21 12.91 0.92 5.95
C ILE A 21 11.47 0.43 6.09
N ALA A 22 10.55 1.04 5.36
CA ALA A 22 9.20 0.53 5.21
C ALA A 22 9.14 -0.44 4.01
N VAL A 23 8.71 -1.68 4.26
CA VAL A 23 8.42 -2.67 3.23
C VAL A 23 6.94 -2.56 2.91
N PHE A 24 6.62 -1.87 1.82
CA PHE A 24 5.26 -1.62 1.39
C PHE A 24 4.78 -2.68 0.39
N VAL A 25 3.59 -3.24 0.62
CA VAL A 25 2.93 -4.24 -0.23
C VAL A 25 1.52 -3.76 -0.55
N ASP A 26 1.22 -3.43 -1.81
CA ASP A 26 -0.02 -2.75 -2.19
C ASP A 26 -1.23 -3.70 -2.31
N ASP A 27 -1.04 -4.88 -2.89
CA ASP A 27 -2.11 -5.85 -3.13
C ASP A 27 -1.77 -7.20 -2.51
N VAL A 28 -1.77 -7.26 -1.18
CA VAL A 28 -1.29 -8.47 -0.47
C VAL A 28 -2.20 -9.69 -0.68
N ASN A 29 -3.46 -9.50 -1.08
CA ASN A 29 -4.47 -10.56 -1.24
C ASN A 29 -4.85 -10.88 -2.70
N MET A 30 -4.06 -10.38 -3.65
CA MET A 30 -4.14 -10.76 -5.07
C MET A 30 -3.58 -12.17 -5.39
N PRO A 31 -2.55 -12.70 -4.69
CA PRO A 31 -2.00 -14.01 -5.03
C PRO A 31 -3.03 -15.13 -5.04
N ALA A 32 -2.88 -16.05 -5.98
CA ALA A 32 -3.75 -17.22 -6.10
C ALA A 32 -3.63 -18.12 -4.86
N VAL A 33 -4.79 -18.64 -4.43
CA VAL A 33 -4.86 -19.61 -3.34
C VAL A 33 -4.54 -21.00 -3.89
N GLU A 34 -3.67 -21.73 -3.22
CA GLU A 34 -3.40 -23.13 -3.58
C GLU A 34 -4.51 -24.09 -3.12
N GLN A 35 -4.39 -25.36 -3.50
CA GLN A 35 -5.38 -26.41 -3.19
C GLN A 35 -5.78 -26.49 -1.71
N TYR A 36 -4.85 -26.18 -0.80
CA TYR A 36 -5.05 -26.28 0.65
C TYR A 36 -5.42 -24.94 1.33
N GLY A 37 -5.72 -23.90 0.55
CA GLY A 37 -6.17 -22.62 1.11
C GLY A 37 -5.04 -21.65 1.49
N ALA A 38 -3.77 -22.03 1.31
CA ALA A 38 -2.64 -21.15 1.57
C ALA A 38 -2.35 -20.22 0.37
N GLN A 39 -1.66 -19.12 0.65
CA GLN A 39 -1.12 -18.22 -0.36
C GLN A 39 0.38 -18.13 -0.12
N PRO A 40 1.23 -18.87 -0.87
CA PRO A 40 2.67 -18.94 -0.63
C PRO A 40 3.37 -17.59 -0.49
N PRO A 41 3.02 -16.54 -1.27
CA PRO A 41 3.62 -15.21 -1.08
C PRO A 41 3.30 -14.57 0.28
N ILE A 42 2.08 -14.75 0.78
CA ILE A 42 1.68 -14.25 2.11
C ILE A 42 2.42 -15.03 3.20
N GLU A 43 2.59 -16.34 3.05
CA GLU A 43 3.32 -17.15 4.02
C GLU A 43 4.82 -16.80 4.04
N LEU A 44 5.40 -16.42 2.90
CA LEU A 44 6.75 -15.88 2.84
C LEU A 44 6.87 -14.55 3.60
N LEU A 45 5.92 -13.64 3.45
CA LEU A 45 5.87 -12.38 4.21
C LEU A 45 5.67 -12.65 5.71
N ARG A 46 4.81 -13.62 6.06
CA ARG A 46 4.62 -14.04 7.46
C ARG A 46 5.92 -14.56 8.06
N MET A 47 6.63 -15.41 7.34
CA MET A 47 7.94 -15.92 7.76
C MET A 47 8.95 -14.77 7.95
N PHE A 48 8.97 -13.81 7.04
CA PHE A 48 9.82 -12.62 7.15
C PHE A 48 9.53 -11.83 8.43
N ILE A 49 8.25 -11.63 8.77
CA ILE A 49 7.85 -10.91 10.00
C ILE A 49 8.17 -11.73 11.26
N ASP A 50 7.85 -13.03 11.26
CA ASP A 50 8.05 -13.94 12.40
C ASP A 50 9.54 -14.14 12.72
N LYS A 51 10.37 -14.27 11.68
CA LYS A 51 11.79 -14.64 11.81
C LYS A 51 12.76 -13.50 11.59
N LYS A 52 12.29 -12.32 11.15
CA LYS A 52 13.10 -11.13 10.87
C LYS A 52 14.23 -11.41 9.88
N GLY A 53 13.92 -12.11 8.81
CA GLY A 53 14.92 -12.52 7.83
C GLY A 53 14.35 -13.35 6.69
N ILE A 54 15.23 -13.71 5.76
CA ILE A 54 14.88 -14.48 4.56
C ILE A 54 15.93 -15.58 4.37
N PHE A 55 15.47 -16.73 3.89
CA PHE A 55 16.37 -17.81 3.50
C PHE A 55 16.87 -17.61 2.06
N ASP A 56 18.18 -17.53 1.88
CA ASP A 56 18.81 -17.49 0.56
C ASP A 56 18.96 -18.91 0.00
N ARG A 57 18.36 -19.16 -1.16
CA ARG A 57 18.42 -20.46 -1.84
C ARG A 57 19.69 -20.68 -2.65
N ASN A 58 20.47 -19.62 -2.92
CA ASN A 58 21.75 -19.73 -3.63
C ASN A 58 22.87 -20.13 -2.66
N GLU A 59 22.95 -19.42 -1.53
CA GLU A 59 23.96 -19.66 -0.49
C GLU A 59 23.51 -20.71 0.55
N TRP A 60 22.22 -21.10 0.55
CA TRP A 60 21.61 -21.99 1.55
C TRP A 60 21.78 -21.49 2.98
N THR A 61 21.82 -20.17 3.15
CA THR A 61 22.01 -19.50 4.43
C THR A 61 20.81 -18.66 4.80
N TRP A 62 20.61 -18.50 6.12
CA TRP A 62 19.66 -17.52 6.66
C TRP A 62 20.29 -16.13 6.65
N LYS A 63 19.55 -15.14 6.15
CA LYS A 63 19.91 -13.71 6.17
C LYS A 63 18.97 -12.95 7.08
N ASP A 64 19.51 -12.41 8.16
CA ASP A 64 18.79 -11.55 9.09
C ASP A 64 18.57 -10.17 8.47
N VAL A 65 17.38 -9.60 8.72
CA VAL A 65 16.96 -8.28 8.24
C VAL A 65 16.46 -7.45 9.40
N GLU A 66 17.19 -6.38 9.70
CA GLU A 66 16.89 -5.46 10.81
C GLU A 66 16.42 -4.09 10.31
N ASP A 67 15.84 -3.30 11.23
CA ASP A 67 15.39 -1.93 10.99
C ASP A 67 14.32 -1.79 9.89
N THR A 68 13.50 -2.83 9.71
CA THR A 68 12.38 -2.83 8.77
C THR A 68 11.03 -2.82 9.45
N THR A 69 10.02 -2.26 8.80
CA THR A 69 8.61 -2.37 9.19
C THR A 69 7.78 -2.70 7.96
N VAL A 70 6.83 -3.64 8.08
CA VAL A 70 5.97 -4.04 6.96
C VAL A 70 4.68 -3.24 7.00
N ILE A 71 4.30 -2.68 5.85
CA ILE A 71 3.01 -2.02 5.62
C ILE A 71 2.36 -2.75 4.46
N ALA A 72 1.16 -3.27 4.67
CA ALA A 72 0.43 -4.00 3.65
C ALA A 72 -0.95 -3.36 3.44
N VAL A 73 -1.35 -3.28 2.18
CA VAL A 73 -2.67 -2.87 1.74
C VAL A 73 -3.38 -4.08 1.15
N ALA A 74 -4.68 -4.14 1.40
CA ALA A 74 -5.55 -5.20 0.95
C ALA A 74 -6.88 -4.59 0.57
N ALA A 75 -7.39 -4.95 -0.60
CA ALA A 75 -8.75 -4.61 -0.97
C ALA A 75 -9.73 -5.63 -0.38
N PRO A 76 -11.01 -5.23 -0.16
CA PRO A 76 -12.03 -6.14 0.36
C PRO A 76 -12.11 -7.45 -0.44
N PRO A 77 -12.38 -8.58 0.21
CA PRO A 77 -12.49 -9.87 -0.46
C PRO A 77 -13.66 -9.85 -1.45
N GLY A 78 -13.45 -10.44 -2.63
CA GLY A 78 -14.41 -10.39 -3.75
C GLY A 78 -13.75 -10.01 -5.07
N GLY A 79 -14.42 -10.26 -6.20
CA GLY A 79 -13.94 -9.85 -7.52
C GLY A 79 -12.55 -10.41 -7.90
N GLY A 80 -12.21 -11.62 -7.45
CA GLY A 80 -10.90 -12.25 -7.68
C GLY A 80 -9.87 -12.00 -6.57
N ARG A 81 -10.23 -11.26 -5.51
CA ARG A 81 -9.37 -11.05 -4.33
C ARG A 81 -9.69 -12.03 -3.22
N ASN A 82 -8.65 -12.60 -2.63
CA ASN A 82 -8.78 -13.68 -1.66
C ASN A 82 -8.88 -13.14 -0.23
N PRO A 83 -9.52 -13.87 0.71
CA PRO A 83 -9.44 -13.54 2.12
C PRO A 83 -8.00 -13.75 2.63
N ILE A 84 -7.55 -12.86 3.50
CA ILE A 84 -6.24 -12.96 4.16
C ILE A 84 -6.35 -13.89 5.37
N THR A 85 -5.35 -14.75 5.57
CA THR A 85 -5.36 -15.67 6.70
C THR A 85 -5.22 -14.94 8.05
N PRO A 86 -5.95 -15.35 9.11
CA PRO A 86 -5.83 -14.75 10.44
C PRO A 86 -4.40 -14.80 11.01
N ARG A 87 -3.63 -15.83 10.61
CA ARG A 87 -2.22 -16.00 11.01
C ARG A 87 -1.32 -14.88 10.49
N PHE A 88 -1.63 -14.31 9.33
CA PHE A 88 -0.92 -13.16 8.80
C PHE A 88 -1.44 -11.87 9.43
N VAL A 89 -2.76 -11.70 9.50
CA VAL A 89 -3.41 -10.49 10.03
C VAL A 89 -3.02 -10.21 11.49
N ARG A 90 -2.76 -11.24 12.32
CA ARG A 90 -2.35 -11.07 13.72
C ARG A 90 -1.09 -10.20 13.92
N HIS A 91 -0.26 -10.05 12.88
CA HIS A 91 0.96 -9.25 12.91
C HIS A 91 0.73 -7.76 12.64
N PHE A 92 -0.50 -7.36 12.30
CA PHE A 92 -0.83 -6.02 11.86
C PHE A 92 -1.91 -5.38 12.73
N HIS A 93 -1.84 -4.05 12.81
CA HIS A 93 -3.00 -3.24 13.14
C HIS A 93 -3.79 -3.00 11.85
N VAL A 94 -5.04 -3.44 11.83
CA VAL A 94 -5.89 -3.35 10.64
C VAL A 94 -6.72 -2.08 10.69
N PHE A 95 -6.62 -1.27 9.65
CA PHE A 95 -7.45 -0.09 9.44
C PHE A 95 -8.35 -0.32 8.24
N CYS A 96 -9.63 0.04 8.36
CA CYS A 96 -10.56 0.03 7.25
C CYS A 96 -10.64 1.45 6.67
N LEU A 97 -10.40 1.58 5.36
CA LEU A 97 -10.54 2.83 4.62
C LEU A 97 -11.88 2.80 3.87
N PRO A 98 -12.92 3.50 4.35
CA PRO A 98 -14.19 3.57 3.65
C PRO A 98 -14.07 4.43 2.38
N THR A 99 -15.02 4.26 1.46
CA THR A 99 -15.15 5.13 0.30
C THR A 99 -15.31 6.60 0.76
N PRO A 100 -14.58 7.56 0.16
CA PRO A 100 -14.69 8.96 0.52
C PRO A 100 -16.08 9.52 0.22
N SER A 101 -16.56 10.43 1.08
CA SER A 101 -17.80 11.16 0.86
C SER A 101 -17.65 12.20 -0.27
N SER A 102 -18.77 12.63 -0.86
CA SER A 102 -18.78 13.67 -1.90
C SER A 102 -18.08 14.96 -1.47
N GLY A 103 -18.23 15.36 -0.19
CA GLY A 103 -17.52 16.50 0.38
C GLY A 103 -16.01 16.29 0.49
N GLN A 104 -15.56 15.09 0.84
CA GLN A 104 -14.14 14.73 0.86
C GLN A 104 -13.54 14.73 -0.55
N LEU A 105 -14.25 14.13 -1.51
CA LEU A 105 -13.86 14.15 -2.93
C LEU A 105 -13.73 15.58 -3.46
N SER A 106 -14.72 16.42 -3.16
CA SER A 106 -14.71 17.84 -3.56
C SER A 106 -13.53 18.59 -2.97
N THR A 107 -13.19 18.31 -1.71
CA THR A 107 -12.03 18.93 -1.04
C THR A 107 -10.71 18.48 -1.68
N ILE A 108 -10.51 17.17 -1.87
CA ILE A 108 -9.27 16.62 -2.42
C ILE A 108 -9.05 17.12 -3.85
N PHE A 109 -10.05 16.96 -4.71
CA PHE A 109 -9.92 17.35 -6.12
C PHE A 109 -9.95 18.86 -6.31
N GLY A 110 -10.70 19.60 -5.49
CA GLY A 110 -10.65 21.07 -5.45
C GLY A 110 -9.25 21.58 -5.15
N GLN A 111 -8.59 21.09 -4.09
CA GLN A 111 -7.21 21.52 -3.80
C GLN A 111 -6.23 21.25 -4.95
N ILE A 112 -6.35 20.09 -5.60
CA ILE A 112 -5.49 19.74 -6.75
C ILE A 112 -5.77 20.68 -7.93
N LEU A 113 -7.03 20.81 -8.33
CA LEU A 113 -7.43 21.61 -9.48
C LEU A 113 -7.19 23.11 -9.24
N GLY A 114 -7.55 23.61 -8.07
CA GLY A 114 -7.35 25.00 -7.68
C GLY A 114 -5.88 25.39 -7.65
N CYS A 115 -5.00 24.53 -7.15
CA CYS A 115 -3.55 24.74 -7.21
C CYS A 115 -3.05 24.83 -8.65
N PHE A 116 -3.51 23.92 -9.51
CA PHE A 116 -3.15 23.91 -10.93
C PHE A 116 -3.64 25.15 -11.67
N LEU A 117 -4.91 25.55 -11.49
CA LEU A 117 -5.50 26.71 -12.17
C LEU A 117 -4.87 28.03 -11.71
N LYS A 118 -4.52 28.16 -10.42
CA LYS A 118 -3.81 29.35 -9.93
C LYS A 118 -2.39 29.46 -10.49
N ASN A 119 -1.82 28.37 -11.00
CA ASN A 119 -0.50 28.37 -11.60
C ASN A 119 -0.54 28.67 -13.11
N GLY A 120 -0.79 29.93 -13.45
CA GLY A 120 -0.62 30.45 -14.82
C GLY A 120 -1.90 30.67 -15.61
N PHE A 121 -3.09 30.41 -15.04
CA PHE A 121 -4.35 30.77 -15.68
C PHE A 121 -4.92 32.09 -15.15
N GLN A 122 -5.74 32.73 -16.00
CA GLN A 122 -6.41 33.98 -15.68
C GLN A 122 -7.46 33.83 -14.58
N GLU A 123 -7.83 34.95 -13.97
CA GLU A 123 -8.68 34.92 -12.78
C GLU A 123 -10.06 34.30 -12.99
N VAL A 124 -10.60 34.55 -14.18
CA VAL A 124 -11.89 34.04 -14.60
C VAL A 124 -11.91 32.51 -14.61
N ILE A 125 -10.77 31.86 -14.89
CA ILE A 125 -10.68 30.41 -15.04
C ILE A 125 -10.62 29.71 -13.67
N TRP A 126 -9.84 30.21 -12.70
CA TRP A 126 -9.80 29.56 -11.38
C TRP A 126 -11.10 29.74 -10.58
N LYS A 127 -11.88 30.79 -10.87
CA LYS A 127 -13.23 30.94 -10.29
C LYS A 127 -14.21 29.85 -10.76
N MET A 128 -13.92 29.14 -11.85
CA MET A 128 -14.75 28.03 -12.34
C MET A 128 -14.44 26.69 -11.62
N GLU A 129 -13.40 26.62 -10.80
CA GLU A 129 -12.97 25.42 -10.08
C GLU A 129 -14.14 24.74 -9.34
N GLU A 130 -14.87 25.51 -8.53
CA GLU A 130 -15.95 24.99 -7.70
C GLU A 130 -17.05 24.34 -8.54
N THR A 131 -17.44 24.97 -9.65
CA THR A 131 -18.45 24.43 -10.58
C THR A 131 -17.96 23.16 -11.25
N ILE A 132 -16.71 23.13 -11.71
CA ILE A 132 -16.11 21.96 -12.37
C ILE A 132 -16.08 20.76 -11.41
N ILE A 133 -15.60 20.98 -10.18
CA ILE A 133 -15.51 19.92 -9.17
C ILE A 133 -16.88 19.40 -8.78
N ALA A 134 -17.86 20.29 -8.56
CA ALA A 134 -19.22 19.90 -8.24
C ALA A 134 -19.81 18.97 -9.34
N SER A 135 -19.66 19.35 -10.62
CA SER A 135 -20.16 18.54 -11.74
C SER A 135 -19.44 17.19 -11.86
N ILE A 136 -18.12 17.14 -11.63
CA ILE A 136 -17.35 15.89 -11.67
C ILE A 136 -17.79 14.94 -10.55
N VAL A 137 -17.93 15.46 -9.33
CA VAL A 137 -18.34 14.65 -8.17
C VAL A 137 -19.77 14.13 -8.35
N GLU A 138 -20.68 14.95 -8.87
CA GLU A 138 -22.04 14.52 -9.21
C GLU A 138 -22.04 13.39 -10.25
N LEU A 139 -21.27 13.57 -11.33
CA LEU A 139 -21.15 12.56 -12.39
C LEU A 139 -20.55 11.26 -11.87
N TYR A 140 -19.50 11.32 -11.04
CA TYR A 140 -18.90 10.16 -10.40
C TYR A 140 -19.92 9.37 -9.56
N VAL A 141 -20.65 10.07 -8.69
CA VAL A 141 -21.68 9.45 -7.82
C VAL A 141 -22.83 8.84 -8.63
N ASN A 142 -23.17 9.43 -9.77
CA ASN A 142 -24.21 8.90 -10.65
C ASN A 142 -23.77 7.64 -11.41
N ILE A 143 -22.48 7.51 -11.74
CA ILE A 143 -21.94 6.32 -12.43
C ILE A 143 -21.71 5.15 -11.46
N GLU A 144 -21.39 5.44 -10.19
CA GLU A 144 -21.13 4.42 -9.17
C GLU A 144 -22.42 3.70 -8.68
N LYS A 145 -23.61 4.25 -8.99
CA LYS A 145 -24.91 3.62 -8.75
C LYS A 145 -25.26 2.59 -9.81
#